data_AF-A0A8J3XKL2-F1
#
_entry.id   AF-A0A8J3XKL2-F1
#
_cell.length_a   1.000
_cell.length_b   1.000
_cell.length_c   1.000
_cell.angle_alpha   90.00
_cell.angle_beta   90.00
_cell.angle_gamma   90.00
#
_symmetry.space_group_name_H-M   'P 1'
#
loop_
_entity.id
_entity.type
_entity.pdbx_description
1 polymer ?
#
loop_
_entity_poly.entity_id
_entity_poly.type
_entity_poly.pdbx_seq_one_letter_code
_entity_poly.pdbx_strand_id
1 'polypeptide(L)'
;MRQDEIWDVDAARRYDTPGTGMFAPEVLGPTVGRLAEFAGDGQALEFAIGTGRVAVPLSERGVPVTGLELSAPMIDQLRTKVDEATIR
;
A
#
# COMPACT_ATOMS: atom_id res chain seq x y z
N MET A 1 -4.84 13.50 -19.48
CA MET A 1 -3.74 12.69 -18.95
C MET A 1 -4.40 11.55 -18.18
N ARG A 2 -4.17 10.31 -18.59
CA ARG A 2 -4.80 9.14 -17.93
C ARG A 2 -3.90 8.65 -16.79
N GLN A 3 -4.48 8.04 -15.75
CA GLN A 3 -3.72 7.59 -14.58
C GLN A 3 -2.69 6.50 -14.93
N ASP A 4 -3.00 5.63 -15.89
CA ASP A 4 -2.12 4.59 -16.43
C ASP A 4 -0.93 5.13 -17.23
N GLU A 5 -0.96 6.41 -17.63
CA GLU A 5 0.16 7.10 -18.28
C GLU A 5 1.11 7.76 -17.27
N ILE A 6 0.64 8.03 -16.04
CA ILE A 6 1.44 8.64 -14.97
C ILE A 6 2.03 7.56 -14.07
N TRP A 7 1.19 6.60 -13.66
CA TRP A 7 1.55 5.45 -12.84
C TRP A 7 1.83 4.24 -13.74
N ASP A 8 2.81 4.40 -14.62
CA ASP A 8 3.24 3.36 -15.53
C ASP A 8 4.21 2.37 -14.86
N VAL A 9 4.77 1.47 -15.67
CA VAL A 9 5.74 0.46 -15.23
C VAL A 9 7.02 1.08 -14.65
N ASP A 10 7.49 2.19 -15.20
CA ASP A 10 8.73 2.83 -14.74
C ASP A 10 8.52 3.57 -13.43
N ALA A 11 7.37 4.23 -13.27
CA ALA A 11 6.95 4.83 -12.01
C ALA A 11 6.83 3.75 -10.93
N ALA A 12 6.10 2.65 -11.18
CA ALA A 12 5.90 1.58 -10.21
C ALA A 12 7.22 0.96 -9.72
N ARG A 13 8.16 0.70 -10.65
CA ARG A 13 9.49 0.14 -10.31
C ARG A 13 10.34 1.03 -9.41
N ARG A 14 10.12 2.34 -9.42
CA ARG A 14 10.92 3.34 -8.69
C ARG A 14 10.17 3.97 -7.52
N TYR A 15 8.89 3.65 -7.36
CA TYR A 15 8.03 4.30 -6.37
C TYR A 15 8.47 3.99 -4.94
N ASP A 16 8.85 2.74 -4.68
CA ASP A 16 9.27 2.32 -3.35
C ASP A 16 10.65 2.88 -3.00
N THR A 17 10.76 3.56 -1.85
CA THR A 17 12.02 4.10 -1.32
C THR A 17 12.29 3.63 0.12
N PRO A 18 12.43 2.31 0.38
CA PRO A 18 12.46 1.76 1.73
C PRO A 18 13.44 2.49 2.67
N GLY A 19 12.97 2.83 3.87
CA GLY A 19 13.79 3.50 4.87
C GLY A 19 13.97 5.01 4.68
N THR A 20 13.39 5.61 3.62
CA THR A 20 13.53 7.05 3.36
C THR A 20 12.19 7.71 3.00
N GLY A 21 12.08 9.02 3.23
CA GLY A 21 10.89 9.80 2.89
C GLY A 21 9.61 9.21 3.51
N MET A 22 8.58 9.01 2.69
CA MET A 22 7.29 8.46 3.14
C MET A 22 7.34 6.96 3.53
N PHE A 23 8.44 6.28 3.24
CA PHE A 23 8.72 4.90 3.66
C PHE A 23 9.63 4.82 4.89
N ALA A 24 10.12 5.97 5.40
CA ALA A 24 10.93 5.99 6.61
C ALA A 24 10.11 5.48 7.81
N PRO A 25 10.64 4.59 8.67
CA PRO A 25 9.91 4.01 9.79
C PRO A 25 9.28 5.04 10.73
N GLU A 26 9.97 6.15 10.97
CA GLU A 26 9.53 7.27 11.81
C GLU A 26 8.36 8.06 11.20
N VAL A 27 8.13 7.95 9.88
CA VAL A 27 6.99 8.58 9.19
C VAL A 27 5.85 7.57 9.02
N LEU A 28 6.16 6.37 8.52
CA LEU A 28 5.17 5.36 8.18
C LEU A 28 4.63 4.66 9.43
N GLY A 29 5.49 4.34 10.40
CA GLY A 29 5.13 3.62 11.62
C GLY A 29 4.01 4.27 12.43
N PRO A 30 4.06 5.58 12.74
CA PRO A 30 2.97 6.29 13.41
C PRO A 30 1.66 6.28 12.60
N THR A 31 1.74 6.44 11.28
CA THR A 31 0.57 6.41 10.40
C THR A 31 -0.12 5.05 10.47
N VAL A 32 0.63 3.97 10.30
CA VAL A 32 0.10 2.59 10.36
C VAL A 32 -0.44 2.29 11.76
N GLY A 33 0.23 2.73 12.82
CA GLY A 33 -0.24 2.56 14.19
C GLY A 33 -1.59 3.22 14.43
N ARG A 34 -1.75 4.48 13.99
CA ARG A 34 -3.02 5.19 14.13
C ARG A 34 -4.15 4.54 13.35
N LEU A 35 -3.88 4.07 12.13
CA LEU A 35 -4.87 3.39 11.31
C LEU A 35 -5.29 2.03 11.90
N ALA A 36 -4.35 1.29 12.50
CA ALA A 36 -4.67 0.04 13.19
C ALA A 36 -5.59 0.27 14.40
N GLU A 37 -5.33 1.31 15.20
CA GLU A 37 -6.22 1.70 16.31
C GLU A 37 -7.62 2.09 15.81
N PHE A 38 -7.70 2.80 14.68
CA PHE A 38 -8.99 3.19 14.11
C PHE A 38 -9.76 2.00 13.52
N ALA A 39 -9.06 1.03 12.94
CA ALA A 39 -9.68 -0.18 12.45
C ALA A 39 -10.28 -1.01 13.59
N GLY A 40 -9.59 -1.08 14.75
CA GLY A 40 -10.01 -1.93 15.86
C GLY A 40 -10.17 -3.37 15.39
N ASP A 41 -11.34 -3.97 15.64
CA ASP A 41 -11.69 -5.32 15.16
C ASP A 41 -12.25 -5.33 13.71
N GLY A 42 -12.27 -4.17 13.05
CA GLY A 42 -12.79 -3.98 11.71
C GLY A 42 -11.76 -4.22 10.59
N GLN A 43 -12.13 -3.80 9.39
CA GLN A 43 -11.31 -3.91 8.18
C GLN A 43 -11.07 -2.53 7.55
N ALA A 44 -10.01 -2.42 6.75
CA ALA A 44 -9.66 -1.20 6.04
C ALA A 44 -9.88 -1.33 4.53
N LEU A 45 -10.34 -0.24 3.91
CA LEU A 45 -10.35 -0.05 2.47
C LEU A 45 -9.35 1.06 2.12
N GLU A 46 -8.32 0.74 1.34
CA GLU A 46 -7.37 1.73 0.85
C GLU A 46 -7.68 2.10 -0.61
N PHE A 47 -8.01 3.38 -0.84
CA PHE A 47 -8.14 3.94 -2.18
C PHE A 47 -6.77 4.37 -2.71
N ALA A 48 -6.50 4.06 -3.98
CA ALA A 48 -5.18 4.26 -4.59
C ALA A 48 -4.08 3.57 -3.78
N ILE A 49 -4.28 2.26 -3.53
CA ILE A 49 -3.37 1.44 -2.72
C ILE A 49 -1.94 1.41 -3.29
N GLY A 50 -1.79 1.66 -4.59
CA GLY A 50 -0.49 1.73 -5.26
C GLY A 50 0.34 0.47 -5.01
N THR A 51 1.60 0.66 -4.62
CA THR A 51 2.50 -0.45 -4.28
C THR A 51 2.30 -0.97 -2.84
N GLY A 52 1.30 -0.49 -2.10
CA GLY A 52 0.95 -0.93 -0.75
C GLY A 52 1.85 -0.40 0.36
N ARG A 53 2.38 0.83 0.22
CA ARG A 53 3.20 1.49 1.26
C ARG A 53 2.54 1.45 2.64
N VAL A 54 1.21 1.61 2.72
CA VAL A 54 0.44 1.57 3.97
C VAL A 54 -0.26 0.23 4.15
N ALA A 55 -0.97 -0.28 3.14
CA ALA A 55 -1.69 -1.55 3.22
C ALA A 55 -0.85 -2.73 3.71
N VAL A 56 0.37 -2.91 3.21
CA VAL A 56 1.23 -4.04 3.60
C VAL A 56 1.54 -4.03 5.10
N PRO A 57 2.17 -2.97 5.66
CA PRO A 57 2.43 -2.94 7.10
C PRO A 57 1.16 -2.85 7.95
N LEU A 58 0.04 -2.36 7.42
CA LEU A 58 -1.25 -2.39 8.13
C LEU A 58 -1.80 -3.82 8.23
N SER A 59 -1.70 -4.60 7.15
CA SER A 59 -2.04 -6.02 7.13
C SER A 59 -1.13 -6.85 8.04
N GLU A 60 0.16 -6.53 8.11
CA GLU A 60 1.10 -7.18 9.05
C GLU A 60 0.72 -6.95 10.53
N ARG A 61 -0.03 -5.88 10.83
CA ARG A 61 -0.61 -5.64 12.17
C ARG A 61 -1.93 -6.38 12.41
N GLY A 62 -2.35 -7.23 11.48
CA GLY A 62 -3.55 -8.06 11.61
C GLY A 62 -4.84 -7.38 11.15
N VAL A 63 -4.78 -6.18 10.56
CA VAL A 63 -5.96 -5.52 10.01
C VAL A 63 -6.25 -6.08 8.61
N PRO A 64 -7.42 -6.66 8.34
CA PRO A 64 -7.78 -7.06 6.98
C PRO A 64 -7.86 -5.83 6.07
N VAL A 65 -7.15 -5.86 4.95
CA VAL A 65 -7.12 -4.74 3.98
C VAL A 65 -7.68 -5.19 2.63
N THR A 66 -8.55 -4.36 2.07
CA THR A 66 -8.91 -4.39 0.64
C THR A 66 -8.38 -3.13 -0.03
N GLY A 67 -7.79 -3.26 -1.21
CA GLY A 67 -7.17 -2.18 -1.95
C GLY A 67 -7.83 -1.91 -3.29
N LEU A 68 -7.99 -0.64 -3.64
CA LEU A 68 -8.42 -0.23 -4.98
C LEU A 68 -7.29 0.52 -5.67
N GLU A 69 -6.93 0.08 -6.88
CA GLU A 69 -5.93 0.72 -7.72
C GLU A 69 -6.36 0.64 -9.19
N LEU A 70 -6.11 1.71 -9.94
CA LEU A 70 -6.40 1.78 -11.37
C LEU A 70 -5.18 1.37 -12.21
N SER A 71 -3.97 1.55 -11.70
CA SER A 71 -2.72 1.18 -12.36
C SER A 71 -2.39 -0.30 -12.15
N ALA A 72 -2.52 -1.10 -13.22
CA ALA A 72 -2.05 -2.48 -13.22
C ALA A 72 -0.55 -2.60 -12.87
N PRO A 73 0.37 -1.75 -13.39
CA PRO A 73 1.77 -1.80 -12.97
C PRO A 73 2.01 -1.60 -11.47
N MET A 74 1.23 -0.73 -10.81
CA MET A 74 1.34 -0.54 -9.36
C MET A 74 0.87 -1.78 -8.58
N ILE A 75 -0.21 -2.43 -9.04
CA ILE A 75 -0.66 -3.72 -8.51
C ILE A 75 0.38 -4.80 -8.75
N ASP A 76 0.99 -4.89 -9.93
CA ASP A 76 2.04 -5.89 -10.19
C ASP A 76 3.18 -5.74 -9.18
N GLN A 77 3.59 -4.50 -8.88
CA GLN A 77 4.61 -4.22 -7.87
C GLN A 77 4.14 -4.59 -6.45
N LEU A 78 2.88 -4.32 -6.08
CA LEU A 78 2.28 -4.79 -4.82
C LEU A 78 2.34 -6.32 -4.72
N ARG A 79 2.01 -7.03 -5.80
CA ARG A 79 1.96 -8.51 -5.85
C ARG A 79 3.32 -9.17 -5.78
N THR A 80 4.41 -8.41 -5.92
CA THR A 80 5.76 -8.91 -5.57
C THR A 80 6.01 -9.03 -4.06
N LYS A 81 5.20 -8.34 -3.24
CA LYS A 81 5.36 -8.26 -1.78
C LYS A 81 4.34 -9.11 -1.04
N VAL A 82 3.10 -9.13 -1.53
CA VAL A 82 1.97 -9.83 -0.90
C VAL A 82 1.03 -10.40 -1.95
N ASP A 83 0.45 -11.56 -1.67
CA ASP A 83 -0.55 -12.16 -2.55
C ASP A 83 -1.96 -11.55 -2.34
N GLU A 84 -2.88 -11.90 -3.24
CA GLU A 84 -4.29 -11.46 -3.19
C GLU A 84 -5.06 -12.02 -1.99
N ALA A 85 -4.63 -13.15 -1.45
CA ALA A 85 -5.25 -13.72 -0.26
C ALA A 85 -4.97 -12.87 0.99
N THR A 86 -3.77 -12.28 1.05
CA THR A 86 -3.33 -11.40 2.15
C THR A 86 -3.97 -10.02 2.06
N ILE A 87 -3.95 -9.41 0.86
CA ILE A 87 -4.58 -8.11 0.60
C ILE A 87 -5.44 -8.25 -0.65
N ARG A 88 -6.76 -8.10 -0.49
CA ARG A 88 -7.70 -8.25 -1.60
C ARG A 88 -7.67 -7.04 -2.51
#